data_AF-A0A3D0RMF0-F1
#
_entry.id   AF-A0A3D0RMF0-F1
#
_cell.length_a   1.000
_cell.length_b   1.000
_cell.length_c   1.000
_cell.angle_alpha   90.00
_cell.angle_beta   90.00
_cell.angle_gamma   90.00
#
_symmetry.space_group_name_H-M   'P 1'
#
loop_
_entity.id
_entity.type
_entity.pdbx_description
1 polymer ?
#
loop_
_entity_poly.entity_id
_entity_poly.type
_entity_poly.pdbx_seq_one_letter_code
_entity_poly.pdbx_strand_id
1 'polypeptide(L)' 'KQADIGVSMGIVGTEVAKDASDVVLTDDNFATIVGAVEEGRRIYDNILKAIQFLLSANVGEVLLIFIASVF' A
#
# COMPACT_ATOMS: atom_id res chain seq x y z
N LYS A 1 -10.36 -3.14 -19.00
CA LYS A 1 -9.37 -2.58 -18.06
C LYS A 1 -9.79 -1.19 -17.59
N GLN A 2 -10.97 -1.07 -16.98
CA GLN A 2 -11.52 0.21 -16.51
C GLN A 2 -11.58 0.28 -14.97
N ALA A 3 -11.38 -0.85 -14.30
CA ALA A 3 -11.25 -0.93 -12.85
C ALA A 3 -9.86 -0.46 -12.43
N ASP A 4 -9.77 0.21 -11.29
CA ASP A 4 -8.49 0.61 -10.68
C ASP A 4 -7.69 -0.60 -10.19
N ILE A 5 -8.39 -1.66 -9.77
CA ILE A 5 -7.81 -2.96 -9.41
C ILE A 5 -8.75 -4.07 -9.92
N GLY A 6 -8.29 -4.85 -10.91
CA GLY A 6 -8.98 -6.04 -11.40
C GLY A 6 -8.61 -7.29 -10.60
N VAL A 7 -9.60 -8.12 -10.26
CA VAL A 7 -9.40 -9.39 -9.54
C VAL A 7 -9.89 -10.57 -10.38
N SER A 8 -9.07 -11.62 -10.50
CA SER A 8 -9.45 -12.88 -11.17
C SER A 8 -9.30 -14.09 -10.26
N MET A 9 -9.98 -15.18 -10.63
CA MET A 9 -9.93 -16.47 -9.93
C MET A 9 -8.75 -17.31 -10.45
N GLY A 10 -7.98 -17.89 -9.56
CA GLY A 10 -6.80 -18.70 -9.83
C GLY A 10 -7.11 -20.09 -10.37
N ILE A 11 -8.21 -20.72 -9.94
CA ILE A 11 -8.58 -22.07 -10.37
C ILE A 11 -9.58 -22.02 -11.52
N VAL A 12 -10.71 -21.33 -11.33
CA VAL A 12 -11.82 -21.28 -12.31
C VAL A 12 -11.60 -20.22 -13.39
N GLY A 13 -10.71 -19.25 -13.18
CA GLY A 13 -10.46 -18.18 -14.14
C GLY A 13 -9.70 -18.62 -15.39
N THR A 14 -10.09 -18.09 -16.55
CA THR A 14 -9.38 -18.27 -17.82
C THR A 14 -8.03 -17.56 -17.80
N GLU A 15 -7.05 -18.05 -18.56
CA GLU A 15 -5.71 -17.43 -18.60
C GLU A 15 -5.76 -15.97 -19.05
N VAL A 16 -6.62 -15.65 -20.03
CA VAL A 16 -6.82 -14.27 -20.49
C VAL A 16 -7.38 -13.37 -19.37
N ALA A 17 -8.24 -13.89 -18.51
CA ALA A 17 -8.77 -13.13 -17.37
C ALA A 17 -7.70 -12.90 -16.29
N LYS A 18 -6.83 -13.89 -16.06
CA LYS A 18 -5.70 -13.79 -15.12
C LYS A 18 -4.68 -12.75 -15.58
N ASP A 19 -4.29 -12.79 -16.85
CA ASP A 19 -3.35 -11.84 -17.45
C ASP A 19 -3.91 -10.41 -17.55
N ALA A 20 -5.24 -10.27 -17.61
CA ALA A 20 -5.89 -8.97 -17.64
C ALA A 20 -6.12 -8.36 -16.25
N SER A 21 -5.92 -9.12 -15.17
CA SER A 21 -6.17 -8.70 -13.78
C SER A 21 -4.90 -8.27 -13.05
N ASP A 22 -5.06 -7.41 -12.05
CA ASP A 22 -3.96 -6.94 -11.19
C ASP A 22 -3.72 -7.87 -9.99
N VAL A 23 -4.75 -8.61 -9.58
CA VAL A 23 -4.71 -9.56 -8.46
C VAL A 23 -5.37 -10.88 -8.86
N VAL A 24 -4.73 -12.00 -8.54
CA VAL A 24 -5.27 -13.35 -8.76
C VAL A 24 -5.51 -14.03 -7.41
N LEU A 25 -6.74 -14.48 -7.16
CA LEU A 25 -7.08 -15.25 -5.97
C LEU A 25 -6.64 -16.71 -6.16
N THR A 26 -5.62 -17.15 -5.43
CA THR A 26 -5.07 -18.50 -5.58
C THR A 26 -5.98 -19.60 -5.04
N ASP A 27 -6.90 -19.25 -4.14
CA ASP A 27 -7.80 -20.16 -3.43
C ASP A 27 -9.25 -20.10 -3.90
N ASP A 28 -9.55 -19.24 -4.90
CA ASP A 28 -10.89 -18.98 -5.41
C ASP A 28 -11.91 -18.60 -4.32
N ASN A 29 -11.45 -17.98 -3.23
CA ASN A 29 -12.31 -17.58 -2.12
C ASN A 29 -12.49 -16.06 -2.07
N PHE A 30 -13.73 -15.60 -2.26
CA PHE A 30 -14.09 -14.18 -2.15
C PHE A 30 -13.80 -13.58 -0.76
N ALA A 31 -13.78 -14.40 0.31
CA ALA A 31 -13.42 -13.93 1.65
C ALA A 31 -11.99 -13.36 1.70
N THR A 32 -11.09 -13.85 0.85
CA THR A 32 -9.70 -13.40 0.76
C THR A 32 -9.60 -11.93 0.32
N ILE A 33 -10.57 -11.44 -0.46
CA ILE A 33 -10.65 -10.00 -0.81
C ILE A 33 -10.87 -9.14 0.43
N VAL A 34 -11.71 -9.58 1.37
CA VAL A 34 -11.98 -8.83 2.61
C VAL A 34 -10.70 -8.71 3.44
N GLY A 35 -9.97 -9.82 3.58
CA GLY A 35 -8.66 -9.83 4.25
C GLY A 35 -7.63 -8.94 3.53
N ALA A 36 -7.58 -8.99 2.20
CA ALA A 36 -6.67 -8.15 1.40
C ALA A 36 -6.96 -6.65 1.57
N VAL A 37 -8.23 -6.24 1.63
CA VAL A 37 -8.61 -4.84 1.89
C VAL A 37 -8.24 -4.43 3.32
N GLU A 38 -8.37 -5.32 4.30
CA GLU A 38 -7.94 -5.05 5.67
C GLU A 38 -6.42 -4.82 5.76
N GLU A 39 -5.61 -5.68 5.14
CA GLU A 39 -4.17 -5.48 5.05
C GLU A 39 -3.81 -4.20 4.30
N GLY A 40 -4.50 -3.88 3.20
CA GLY A 40 -4.30 -2.63 2.47
C GLY A 40 -4.50 -1.39 3.34
N ARG A 41 -5.52 -1.37 4.21
CA ARG A 41 -5.71 -0.29 5.18
C ARG A 41 -4.57 -0.20 6.20
N ARG A 42 -4.10 -1.33 6.72
CA ARG A 42 -2.96 -1.34 7.66
C ARG A 42 -1.68 -0.82 7.02
N ILE A 43 -1.43 -1.17 5.75
CA ILE A 43 -0.28 -0.66 5.00
C ILE A 43 -0.37 0.87 4.87
N TYR A 44 -1.54 1.40 4.52
CA TYR A 44 -1.75 2.85 4.42
C TYR A 44 -1.48 3.57 5.76
N ASP A 45 -1.99 3.04 6.87
CA ASP A 45 -1.74 3.61 8.20
C ASP A 45 -0.24 3.60 8.55
N ASN A 46 0.48 2.54 8.16
CA ASN A 46 1.92 2.45 8.36
C ASN A 46 2.70 3.44 7.49
N ILE A 47 2.25 3.70 6.25
CA ILE A 47 2.84 4.72 5.39
C ILE A 47 2.69 6.11 6.03
N LEU A 48 1.51 6.44 6.55
CA LEU A 48 1.30 7.73 7.23
C LEU A 48 2.22 7.90 8.46
N LYS A 49 2.37 6.85 9.27
CA LYS A 49 3.31 6.85 10.40
C LYS A 49 4.76 7.04 9.94
N ALA A 50 5.16 6.38 8.86
CA ALA A 50 6.50 6.53 8.30
C ALA A 50 6.76 7.95 7.80
N ILE A 51 5.80 8.55 7.09
CA ILE A 51 5.87 9.95 6.64
C ILE A 51 5.98 10.90 7.83
N GLN A 52 5.16 10.69 8.87
CA GLN A 52 5.20 11.52 10.08
C GLN A 52 6.55 11.43 10.79
N PHE A 53 7.13 10.23 10.88
CA PHE A 53 8.45 10.02 11.45
C PHE A 53 9.54 10.76 10.66
N LEU A 54 9.57 10.59 9.34
CA LEU A 54 10.55 11.24 8.47
C LEU A 54 10.43 12.76 8.50
N LEU A 55 9.21 13.29 8.49
CA LEU A 55 8.96 14.73 8.52
C LEU A 55 9.39 15.34 9.86
N SER A 56 9.09 14.66 10.98
CA SER A 56 9.54 15.08 12.32
C SER A 56 11.07 15.10 12.41
N ALA A 57 11.75 14.06 11.90
CA ALA A 57 13.21 13.99 11.90
C ALA A 57 13.84 15.13 11.07
N ASN A 58 13.37 15.33 9.83
CA ASN A 58 13.86 16.38 8.95
C ASN A 58 13.66 17.78 9.56
N VAL A 59 12.51 18.04 10.18
CA VAL A 59 12.26 19.32 10.87
C VAL A 59 13.23 19.51 12.04
N GLY A 60 13.46 18.47 12.84
CA GLY A 60 14.43 18.51 13.94
C GLY A 60 15.85 18.82 13.46
N GLU A 61 16.31 18.17 12.39
CA GLU A 61 17.63 18.43 11.80
C GLU A 61 17.77 19.87 11.30
N VAL A 62 16.77 20.37 10.55
CA VAL A 62 16.79 21.74 10.03
C VAL A 62 16.84 22.76 11.17
N LEU A 63 16.05 22.57 12.23
CA LEU A 63 16.06 23.47 13.39
C LEU A 63 17.41 23.44 14.13
N LEU A 64 18.00 22.25 14.33
CA LEU A 64 19.30 22.11 14.97
C LEU A 64 20.40 22.83 14.20
N ILE A 65 20.47 22.62 12.89
CA ILE A 65 21.46 23.28 12.02
C ILE A 65 21.26 24.80 12.02
N PHE A 66 20.00 25.24 11.95
CA PHE A 66 19.68 26.67 11.96
C PHE A 66 20.12 27.36 13.26
N ILE A 67 19.79 26.77 14.42
CA ILE A 67 20.23 27.31 15.72
C ILE A 67 21.75 27.32 15.81
N ALA A 68 22.42 26.22 15.43
CA ALA A 68 23.87 26.11 15.47
C ALA A 68 24.60 27.05 14.50
N SER A 69 23.92 27.56 13.47
CA SER A 69 24.53 28.49 12.49
C SER A 69 24.31 29.96 12.86
N VAL A 70 23.27 30.26 13.64
CA VAL A 70 22.91 31.64 14.05
C VAL A 70 23.60 32.04 15.36
N PHE A 71 23.91 31.08 16.22
CA PHE A 71 24.71 31.27 17.44
C PHE A 71 26.16 30.84 17.23
#